data_AF-A0A5B2TQE2-F1
#
_entry.id   AF-A0A5B2TQE2-F1
#
_cell.length_a   1.000
_cell.length_b   1.000
_cell.length_c   1.000
_cell.angle_alpha   90.00
_cell.angle_beta   90.00
_cell.angle_gamma   90.00
#
_symmetry.space_group_name_H-M   'P 1'
#
loop_
_entity.id
_entity.type
_entity.pdbx_description
1 polymer ?
#
loop_
_entity_poly.entity_id
_entity_poly.type
_entity_poly.pdbx_seq_one_letter_code
_entity_poly.pdbx_strand_id
1 'polypeptide(L)'
;MNSIPEKISILLEKNPIDWQNVLEETISHFDCSTGTLHFLRQNTSILELQAQKGIPDFLMPKVSEIPIGKGMAGIAAERMKPVEMCNLQTDASGVARPAAKETKVEGSLAAPLIHNGKLYGTIGIAKPVSYDFTEEEISSLMDIGNLICQKIN
;
A
#
# COMPACT_ATOMS: atom_id res chain seq x y z
N MET A 1 0.88 -4.88 22.12
CA MET A 1 -0.37 -5.04 21.35
C MET A 1 -0.38 -3.87 20.39
N ASN A 2 -0.19 -4.14 19.10
CA ASN A 2 -0.28 -3.10 18.10
C ASN A 2 -1.76 -2.80 17.91
N SER A 3 -2.24 -1.79 18.62
CA SER A 3 -3.63 -1.36 18.54
C SER A 3 -3.79 -0.54 17.27
N ILE A 4 -4.61 -1.03 16.35
CA ILE A 4 -5.02 -0.28 15.17
C ILE A 4 -5.58 1.08 15.61
N PRO A 5 -5.23 2.18 14.93
CA PRO A 5 -5.72 3.51 15.29
C PRO A 5 -7.24 3.56 15.32
N GLU A 6 -7.80 4.02 16.44
CA GLU A 6 -9.25 4.13 16.67
C GLU A 6 -9.97 4.88 15.53
N LYS A 7 -9.34 5.94 15.00
CA LYS A 7 -9.86 6.70 13.87
C LYS A 7 -10.08 5.86 12.62
N ILE A 8 -9.11 5.01 12.27
CA ILE A 8 -9.20 4.15 11.08
C ILE A 8 -10.33 3.14 11.27
N SER A 9 -10.44 2.54 12.46
CA SER A 9 -11.54 1.63 12.80
C SER A 9 -12.91 2.31 12.65
N ILE A 10 -13.07 3.54 13.16
CA ILE A 10 -14.33 4.31 13.02
C ILE A 10 -14.66 4.58 11.55
N LEU A 11 -13.66 4.91 10.71
CA LEU A 11 -13.88 5.14 9.28
C LEU A 11 -14.34 3.89 8.55
N LEU A 12 -13.82 2.72 8.92
CA LEU A 12 -14.18 1.43 8.33
C LEU A 12 -15.57 0.91 8.73
N GLU A 13 -16.22 1.51 9.75
CA GLU A 13 -17.60 1.20 10.12
C GLU A 13 -18.64 2.08 9.39
N LYS A 14 -18.20 3.08 8.60
CA LYS A 14 -19.12 3.95 7.85
C LYS A 14 -19.69 3.23 6.63
N ASN A 15 -20.87 3.66 6.18
CA ASN A 15 -21.49 3.19 4.94
C ASN A 15 -22.08 4.37 4.14
N PRO A 16 -21.54 4.69 2.94
CA PRO A 16 -20.39 4.05 2.29
C PRO A 16 -19.08 4.35 3.03
N ILE A 17 -18.08 3.47 2.87
CA ILE A 17 -16.73 3.72 3.38
C ILE A 17 -16.04 4.75 2.50
N ASP A 18 -15.44 5.75 3.15
CA ASP A 18 -14.60 6.75 2.49
C ASP A 18 -13.15 6.24 2.44
N TRP A 19 -12.82 5.54 1.35
CA TRP A 19 -11.49 4.97 1.15
C TRP A 19 -10.38 6.01 1.08
N GLN A 20 -10.70 7.22 0.60
CA GLN A 20 -9.75 8.33 0.58
C GLN A 20 -9.37 8.70 2.00
N ASN A 21 -10.35 8.92 2.88
CA ASN A 21 -10.09 9.28 4.27
C ASN A 21 -9.39 8.14 5.05
N VAL A 22 -9.76 6.88 4.79
CA VAL A 22 -9.05 5.71 5.37
C VAL A 22 -7.56 5.74 5.00
N LEU A 23 -7.24 5.98 3.73
CA LEU A 23 -5.85 6.09 3.28
C LEU A 23 -5.16 7.29 3.91
N GLU A 24 -5.81 8.46 3.98
CA GLU A 24 -5.20 9.67 4.54
C GLU A 24 -4.89 9.55 6.04
N GLU A 25 -5.79 8.97 6.82
CA GLU A 25 -5.55 8.67 8.24
C GLU A 25 -4.48 7.60 8.41
N THR A 26 -4.41 6.60 7.51
CA THR A 26 -3.30 5.62 7.51
C THR A 26 -1.97 6.32 7.25
N ILE A 27 -1.88 7.15 6.20
CA ILE A 27 -0.67 7.93 5.88
C ILE A 27 -0.26 8.80 7.08
N SER A 28 -1.22 9.48 7.71
CA SER A 28 -1.00 10.32 8.89
C SER A 28 -0.48 9.50 10.09
N HIS A 29 -1.05 8.32 10.34
CA HIS A 29 -0.67 7.45 11.44
C HIS A 29 0.81 7.03 11.38
N PHE A 30 1.34 6.80 10.18
CA PHE A 30 2.74 6.42 9.96
C PHE A 30 3.67 7.62 9.71
N ASP A 31 3.22 8.86 9.96
CA ASP A 31 3.97 10.08 9.64
C ASP A 31 4.51 10.08 8.19
N CYS A 32 3.72 9.56 7.25
CA CYS A 32 4.03 9.50 5.83
C CYS A 32 3.42 10.71 5.11
N SER A 33 3.89 10.99 3.89
CA SER A 33 3.38 12.10 3.08
C SER A 33 2.58 11.64 1.86
N THR A 34 2.81 10.42 1.40
CA THR A 34 2.21 9.87 0.19
C THR A 34 1.73 8.45 0.41
N GLY A 35 0.80 8.01 -0.42
CA GLY A 35 0.33 6.62 -0.40
C GLY A 35 -0.75 6.34 -1.43
N THR A 36 -1.06 5.06 -1.59
CA THR A 36 -2.08 4.55 -2.51
C THR A 36 -2.79 3.36 -1.91
N LEU A 37 -4.08 3.23 -2.20
CA LEU A 37 -4.88 2.04 -1.92
C LEU A 37 -5.38 1.49 -3.24
N HIS A 38 -5.15 0.20 -3.47
CA HIS A 38 -5.62 -0.51 -4.66
C HIS A 38 -6.42 -1.74 -4.28
N PHE A 39 -7.48 -2.02 -5.01
CA PHE A 39 -8.22 -3.28 -4.92
C PHE A 39 -7.96 -4.15 -6.13
N LEU A 40 -7.92 -5.46 -5.92
CA LEU A 40 -7.78 -6.43 -6.99
C LEU A 40 -9.08 -6.49 -7.80
N ARG A 41 -8.99 -6.14 -9.08
CA ARG A 41 -10.11 -6.25 -10.02
C ARG A 41 -10.47 -7.73 -10.20
N GLN A 42 -11.74 -8.07 -9.94
CA GLN A 42 -12.24 -9.44 -9.97
C GLN A 42 -11.89 -10.18 -11.26
N ASN A 43 -11.46 -11.44 -11.15
CA ASN A 43 -11.08 -12.32 -12.27
C ASN A 43 -9.95 -11.79 -13.16
N THR A 44 -9.13 -10.87 -12.65
CA THR A 44 -7.95 -10.34 -13.35
C THR A 44 -6.71 -10.39 -12.46
N SER A 45 -5.58 -9.95 -13.00
CA SER A 45 -4.33 -9.75 -12.25
C SER A 45 -3.97 -8.26 -12.18
N ILE A 46 -4.99 -7.40 -12.08
CA ILE A 46 -4.85 -5.93 -12.07
C ILE A 46 -5.30 -5.37 -10.72
N LEU A 47 -4.43 -4.58 -10.11
CA LEU A 47 -4.72 -3.74 -8.95
C LEU A 47 -5.24 -2.39 -9.45
N GLU A 48 -6.48 -2.05 -9.12
CA GLU A 48 -7.17 -0.82 -9.51
C GLU A 48 -7.14 0.19 -8.37
N LEU A 49 -6.69 1.42 -8.66
CA LEU A 49 -6.55 2.49 -7.68
C LEU A 49 -7.91 2.94 -7.13
N GLN A 50 -8.04 2.97 -5.81
CA GLN A 50 -9.24 3.38 -5.08
C GLN A 50 -9.07 4.71 -4.37
N ALA A 51 -7.88 4.96 -3.84
CA ALA A 51 -7.52 6.20 -3.18
C ALA A 51 -6.02 6.47 -3.37
N GLN A 52 -5.66 7.75 -3.38
CA GLN A 52 -4.26 8.17 -3.45
C GLN A 52 -4.05 9.49 -2.74
N LYS A 53 -2.84 9.72 -2.25
CA LYS A 53 -2.41 11.03 -1.76
C LYS A 53 -0.97 11.30 -2.16
N GLY A 54 -0.75 12.52 -2.65
CA GLY A 54 0.58 13.02 -2.97
C GLY A 54 1.27 12.30 -4.13
N ILE A 55 0.51 11.64 -5.01
CA ILE A 55 1.04 11.04 -6.23
C ILE A 55 1.12 12.11 -7.34
N PRO A 56 2.29 12.35 -7.93
CA PRO A 56 2.43 13.27 -9.06
C PRO A 56 1.59 12.87 -10.27
N ASP A 57 0.98 13.85 -10.95
CA ASP A 57 0.09 13.63 -12.10
C ASP A 57 0.70 12.76 -13.21
N PHE A 58 2.00 12.94 -13.49
CA PHE A 58 2.70 12.16 -14.52
C PHE A 58 2.85 10.67 -14.18
N LEU A 59 2.67 10.28 -12.91
CA LEU A 59 2.67 8.89 -12.45
C LEU A 59 1.27 8.30 -12.41
N MET A 60 0.21 9.10 -12.45
CA MET A 60 -1.18 8.63 -12.40
C MET A 60 -1.48 7.51 -13.42
N PRO A 61 -1.05 7.60 -14.70
CA PRO A 61 -1.27 6.51 -15.67
C PRO A 61 -0.55 5.20 -15.32
N LYS A 62 0.51 5.25 -14.50
CA LYS A 62 1.27 4.06 -14.08
C LYS A 62 0.74 3.46 -12.78
N VAL A 63 0.07 4.26 -11.95
CA VAL A 63 -0.45 3.82 -10.65
C VAL A 63 -1.95 3.57 -10.66
N SER A 64 -2.69 4.02 -11.67
CA SER A 64 -4.14 3.77 -11.80
C SER A 64 -4.45 2.29 -11.91
N GLU A 65 -3.62 1.55 -12.65
CA GLU A 65 -3.72 0.12 -12.83
C GLU A 65 -2.33 -0.53 -12.74
N ILE A 66 -2.14 -1.43 -11.79
CA ILE A 66 -0.86 -2.08 -11.56
C ILE A 66 -1.03 -3.59 -11.74
N PRO A 67 -0.36 -4.21 -12.73
CA PRO A 67 -0.34 -5.67 -12.83
C PRO A 67 0.36 -6.30 -11.63
N ILE A 68 -0.14 -7.45 -11.16
CA ILE A 68 0.56 -8.29 -10.19
C ILE A 68 1.98 -8.60 -10.70
N GLY A 69 2.96 -8.56 -9.79
CA GLY A 69 4.39 -8.72 -10.09
C GLY A 69 5.07 -7.48 -10.70
N LYS A 70 4.38 -6.34 -10.83
CA LYS A 70 4.96 -5.09 -11.35
C LYS A 70 4.99 -3.98 -10.31
N GLY A 71 6.19 -3.42 -10.08
CA GLY A 71 6.40 -2.36 -9.08
C GLY A 71 6.17 -2.84 -7.65
N MET A 72 6.34 -1.95 -6.67
CA MET A 72 6.26 -2.34 -5.25
C MET A 72 4.90 -2.95 -4.87
N ALA A 73 3.79 -2.31 -5.27
CA ALA A 73 2.45 -2.82 -5.03
C ALA A 73 2.23 -4.19 -5.68
N GLY A 74 2.53 -4.33 -6.99
CA GLY A 74 2.36 -5.59 -7.70
C GLY A 74 3.20 -6.73 -7.11
N ILE A 75 4.43 -6.45 -6.66
CA ILE A 75 5.31 -7.44 -6.03
C ILE A 75 4.80 -7.83 -4.63
N ALA A 76 4.30 -6.88 -3.85
CA ALA A 76 3.71 -7.16 -2.54
C ALA A 76 2.48 -8.08 -2.68
N ALA A 77 1.64 -7.81 -3.69
CA ALA A 77 0.52 -8.67 -4.08
C ALA A 77 0.99 -10.07 -4.51
N GLU A 78 1.98 -10.17 -5.39
CA GLU A 78 2.50 -11.44 -5.90
C GLU A 78 3.09 -12.32 -4.80
N ARG A 79 3.89 -11.72 -3.91
CA ARG A 79 4.57 -12.42 -2.82
C ARG A 79 3.65 -12.69 -1.63
N MET A 80 2.49 -12.04 -1.57
CA MET A 80 1.61 -11.99 -0.40
C MET A 80 2.38 -11.62 0.87
N LYS A 81 3.35 -10.71 0.73
CA LYS A 81 4.23 -10.22 1.79
C LYS A 81 4.48 -8.72 1.64
N PRO A 82 4.72 -7.98 2.73
CA PRO A 82 5.12 -6.59 2.64
C PRO A 82 6.44 -6.43 1.87
N VAL A 83 6.58 -5.31 1.16
CA VAL A 83 7.74 -4.94 0.34
C VAL A 83 8.15 -3.53 0.68
N GLU A 84 9.43 -3.35 0.97
CA GLU A 84 10.04 -2.04 1.21
C GLU A 84 10.96 -1.64 0.05
N MET A 85 11.18 -0.34 -0.14
CA MET A 85 12.07 0.14 -1.20
C MET A 85 13.51 -0.35 -1.03
N CYS A 86 14.02 -0.40 0.22
CA CYS A 86 15.35 -0.95 0.51
C CYS A 86 15.48 -2.40 0.02
N ASN A 87 14.45 -3.22 0.29
CA ASN A 87 14.37 -4.59 -0.21
C ASN A 87 14.35 -4.63 -1.74
N LEU A 88 13.64 -3.72 -2.42
CA LEU A 88 13.56 -3.72 -3.88
C LEU A 88 14.85 -3.24 -4.59
N GLN A 89 15.60 -2.33 -3.97
CA GLN A 89 16.88 -1.86 -4.50
C GLN A 89 18.01 -2.89 -4.32
N THR A 90 17.91 -3.72 -3.27
CA THR A 90 18.89 -4.78 -2.96
C THR A 90 18.53 -6.14 -3.56
N ASP A 91 17.28 -6.33 -3.98
CA ASP A 91 16.81 -7.55 -4.63
C ASP A 91 17.51 -7.74 -6.00
N ALA A 92 18.42 -8.71 -6.03
CA ALA A 92 19.20 -9.10 -7.21
C ALA A 92 18.36 -9.66 -8.38
N SER A 93 17.03 -9.75 -8.24
CA SER A 93 16.11 -10.18 -9.30
C SER A 93 16.04 -9.22 -10.51
N GLY A 94 16.65 -8.03 -10.45
CA GLY A 94 16.68 -7.08 -11.57
C GLY A 94 15.36 -6.34 -11.79
N VAL A 95 14.44 -6.38 -10.82
CA VAL A 95 13.09 -5.79 -10.89
C VAL A 95 13.07 -4.29 -10.55
N ALA A 96 14.20 -3.73 -10.08
CA ALA A 96 14.37 -2.30 -9.84
C ALA A 96 14.27 -1.50 -11.15
N ARG A 97 13.07 -1.02 -11.49
CA ARG A 97 12.86 -0.11 -12.62
C ARG A 97 13.45 1.27 -12.29
N PRO A 98 14.07 1.98 -13.26
CA PRO A 98 14.69 3.29 -13.07
C PRO A 98 13.78 4.40 -12.51
N ALA A 99 12.46 4.21 -12.57
CA ALA A 99 11.47 5.22 -12.16
C ALA A 99 11.50 5.57 -10.66
N ALA A 100 12.09 4.72 -9.81
CA ALA A 100 12.25 5.02 -8.37
C ALA A 100 13.26 6.16 -8.11
N LYS A 101 14.18 6.45 -9.05
CA LYS A 101 15.17 7.54 -8.88
C LYS A 101 14.57 8.94 -8.99
N GLU A 102 13.42 9.09 -9.63
CA GLU A 102 12.87 10.43 -9.92
C GLU A 102 11.98 10.98 -8.79
N THR A 103 11.50 10.14 -7.87
CA THR A 103 10.44 10.55 -6.94
C THR A 103 10.90 11.01 -5.55
N LYS A 104 12.21 10.96 -5.23
CA LYS A 104 12.79 11.30 -3.90
C LYS A 104 12.16 10.61 -2.66
N VAL A 105 11.12 9.80 -2.83
CA VAL A 105 10.58 8.94 -1.78
C VAL A 105 11.54 7.76 -1.62
N GLU A 106 12.26 7.77 -0.50
CA GLU A 106 13.29 6.77 -0.20
C GLU A 106 12.77 5.74 0.80
N GLY A 107 11.97 6.16 1.80
CA GLY A 107 11.28 5.27 2.72
C GLY A 107 9.88 4.91 2.21
N SER A 108 9.73 3.77 1.55
CA SER A 108 8.42 3.30 1.04
C SER A 108 8.11 1.88 1.49
N LEU A 109 6.86 1.64 1.88
CA LEU A 109 6.33 0.35 2.30
C LEU A 109 5.03 0.07 1.54
N ALA A 110 4.95 -1.12 0.92
CA ALA A 110 3.75 -1.64 0.31
C ALA A 110 3.35 -2.95 1.00
N ALA A 111 2.11 -3.06 1.46
CA ALA A 111 1.56 -4.24 2.11
C ALA A 111 0.39 -4.80 1.29
N PRO A 112 0.31 -6.14 1.13
CA PRO A 112 -0.84 -6.77 0.51
C PRO A 112 -2.05 -6.76 1.45
N LEU A 113 -3.24 -6.56 0.89
CA LEU A 113 -4.51 -6.73 1.59
C LEU A 113 -4.88 -8.21 1.51
N ILE A 114 -4.70 -8.94 2.62
CA ILE A 114 -4.93 -10.39 2.68
C ILE A 114 -5.92 -10.70 3.79
N HIS A 115 -6.93 -11.50 3.47
CA HIS A 115 -7.84 -12.08 4.45
C HIS A 115 -8.11 -13.55 4.10
N ASN A 116 -8.01 -14.43 5.10
CA ASN A 116 -8.17 -15.89 4.93
C ASN A 116 -7.34 -16.48 3.77
N GLY A 117 -6.10 -16.00 3.59
CA GLY A 117 -5.19 -16.46 2.54
C GLY A 117 -5.54 -15.99 1.13
N LYS A 118 -6.54 -15.12 0.97
CA LYS A 118 -6.93 -14.53 -0.31
C LYS A 118 -6.45 -13.08 -0.41
N LEU A 119 -5.91 -12.71 -1.57
CA LEU A 119 -5.53 -11.35 -1.91
C LEU A 119 -6.74 -10.52 -2.34
N TYR A 120 -6.89 -9.32 -1.77
CA TYR A 120 -7.94 -8.36 -2.09
C TYR A 120 -7.39 -7.06 -2.70
N GLY A 121 -6.07 -6.83 -2.65
CA GLY A 121 -5.47 -5.61 -3.13
C GLY A 121 -4.15 -5.29 -2.43
N THR A 122 -3.77 -4.02 -2.41
CA THR A 122 -2.55 -3.53 -1.75
C THR A 122 -2.74 -2.13 -1.17
N ILE A 123 -2.06 -1.85 -0.07
CA ILE A 123 -1.91 -0.51 0.49
C ILE A 123 -0.44 -0.12 0.49
N GLY A 124 -0.13 1.11 0.11
CA GLY A 124 1.23 1.65 0.08
C GLY A 124 1.31 3.00 0.77
N ILE A 125 2.39 3.21 1.52
CA ILE A 125 2.72 4.46 2.20
C ILE A 125 4.19 4.80 1.95
N ALA A 126 4.52 6.10 1.87
CA ALA A 126 5.90 6.53 1.71
C ALA A 126 6.20 7.90 2.34
N LYS A 127 7.45 8.02 2.79
CA LYS A 127 8.11 9.21 3.32
C LYS A 127 9.04 9.82 2.26
N PRO A 128 9.21 11.15 2.24
CA PRO A 128 10.07 11.83 1.27
C PRO A 128 11.57 11.73 1.61
N VAL A 129 11.92 10.93 2.61
CA VAL A 129 13.27 10.72 3.13
C VAL A 129 13.49 9.23 3.35
N SER A 130 14.75 8.78 3.38
CA SER A 130 15.10 7.39 3.69
C SER A 130 14.56 7.03 5.07
N TYR A 131 13.89 5.89 5.15
CA TYR A 131 13.28 5.40 6.37
C TYR A 131 13.13 3.88 6.29
N ASP A 132 13.58 3.20 7.33
CA ASP A 132 13.40 1.77 7.53
C ASP A 132 12.21 1.58 8.47
N PHE A 133 11.15 0.95 7.97
CA PHE A 133 9.96 0.70 8.79
C PHE A 133 10.25 -0.42 9.79
N THR A 134 9.82 -0.24 11.04
CA THR A 134 10.02 -1.27 12.06
C THR A 134 9.09 -2.47 11.84
N GLU A 135 9.41 -3.62 12.44
CA GLU A 135 8.53 -4.80 12.39
C GLU A 135 7.14 -4.48 12.95
N GLU A 136 7.04 -3.63 13.97
CA GLU A 136 5.77 -3.18 14.53
C GLU A 136 4.98 -2.31 13.55
N GLU A 137 5.63 -1.41 12.81
CA GLU A 137 4.98 -0.58 11.80
C GLU A 137 4.49 -1.42 10.61
N ILE A 138 5.32 -2.35 10.15
CA ILE A 138 4.96 -3.30 9.09
C ILE A 138 3.76 -4.15 9.54
N SER A 139 3.79 -4.68 10.75
CA SER A 139 2.66 -5.42 11.33
C SER A 139 1.41 -4.55 11.43
N SER A 140 1.53 -3.30 11.87
CA SER A 140 0.41 -2.37 11.98
C SER A 140 -0.24 -2.11 10.62
N LEU A 141 0.56 -1.92 9.56
CA LEU A 141 0.02 -1.72 8.21
C LEU A 141 -0.68 -2.98 7.67
N MET A 142 -0.13 -4.16 7.97
CA MET A 142 -0.77 -5.44 7.63
C MET A 142 -2.10 -5.63 8.37
N ASP A 143 -2.16 -5.25 9.66
CA ASP A 143 -3.37 -5.32 10.48
C ASP A 143 -4.47 -4.39 9.95
N ILE A 144 -4.10 -3.16 9.57
CA ILE A 144 -5.00 -2.22 8.88
C ILE A 144 -5.49 -2.83 7.56
N GLY A 145 -4.58 -3.44 6.79
CA GLY A 145 -4.93 -4.10 5.53
C GLY A 145 -5.93 -5.24 5.69
N ASN A 146 -5.80 -6.04 6.75
CA ASN A 146 -6.73 -7.11 7.08
C ASN A 146 -8.12 -6.57 7.46
N LEU A 147 -8.20 -5.45 8.20
CA LEU A 147 -9.49 -4.81 8.47
C LEU A 147 -10.16 -4.26 7.21
N ILE A 148 -9.38 -3.64 6.32
CA ILE A 148 -9.89 -3.19 5.01
C ILE A 148 -10.52 -4.36 4.28
N CYS A 149 -9.85 -5.53 4.23
CA CYS A 149 -10.38 -6.72 3.56
C CYS A 149 -11.75 -7.17 4.09
N GLN A 150 -11.98 -7.09 5.40
CA GLN A 150 -13.25 -7.49 6.01
C GLN A 150 -14.43 -6.61 5.58
N LYS A 151 -14.15 -5.45 4.99
CA LYS A 151 -15.15 -4.51 4.49
C LYS A 151 -15.27 -4.50 2.96
N ILE A 152 -14.41 -5.24 2.26
CA ILE A 152 -14.50 -5.45 0.81
C ILE A 152 -15.41 -6.67 0.58
N ASN A 153 -16.65 -6.42 0.12
CA ASN A 153 -17.63 -7.46 -0.22
C ASN A 153 -17.30 -8.14 -1.56
#